data_AF-A0A1J5LSE3-F1
#
_entry.id   AF-A0A1J5LSE3-F1
#
_cell.length_a   1.000
_cell.length_b   1.000
_cell.length_c   1.000
_cell.angle_alpha   90.00
_cell.angle_beta   90.00
_cell.angle_gamma   90.00
#
_symmetry.space_group_name_H-M   'P 1'
#
loop_
_entity.id
_entity.type
_entity.pdbx_description
1 polymer ?
#
loop_
_entity_poly.entity_id
_entity_poly.type
_entity_poly.pdbx_seq_one_letter_code
_entity_poly.pdbx_strand_id
1 'polypeptide(L)'
;MKYVLIISIALLALSCKDKNDGIIIYGHEYFPIDQGKYVSYDVMDIVHDDPSAVHDTDYYQIKEVIGEIEIDGEGDETQKLYRYIRQADTLSWGLKDVWIVKKTTRSVEVVEENQRKIKMAFSISYDQYWDCNGLNNLDAEQCYYSNIYLPISVGGLDYDSSVVVEHEDFTSYIEVLRSYEVYALNIGKIQSVNRDIEISNGDTLDVYKGTELFYTAFDYGTE
;
A
#
# COMPACT_ATOMS: atom_id res chain seq x y z
N MET A 1 22.56 -61.71 -18.75
CA MET A 1 21.56 -61.34 -17.72
C MET A 1 22.19 -60.82 -16.42
N LYS A 2 23.15 -59.89 -16.49
CA LYS A 2 23.76 -59.26 -15.29
C LYS A 2 23.78 -57.72 -15.33
N TYR A 3 23.58 -57.12 -16.50
CA TYR A 3 23.55 -55.66 -16.68
C TYR A 3 22.14 -55.04 -16.62
N VAL A 4 21.08 -55.85 -16.73
CA VAL A 4 19.69 -55.37 -16.66
C VAL A 4 19.29 -55.03 -15.21
N LEU A 5 19.91 -55.67 -14.22
CA LEU A 5 19.60 -55.42 -12.80
C LEU A 5 20.18 -54.09 -12.27
N ILE A 6 21.23 -53.56 -12.91
CA ILE A 6 21.93 -52.34 -12.46
C ILE A 6 21.21 -51.07 -12.97
N ILE A 7 20.47 -51.17 -14.08
CA ILE A 7 19.72 -50.04 -14.64
C ILE A 7 18.40 -49.80 -13.88
N SER A 8 17.81 -50.83 -13.25
CA SER A 8 16.58 -50.67 -12.46
C SER A 8 16.77 -50.03 -11.08
N ILE A 9 17.99 -49.93 -10.56
CA ILE A 9 18.29 -49.29 -9.26
C ILE A 9 18.62 -47.79 -9.41
N ALA A 10 19.05 -47.35 -10.60
CA ALA A 10 19.36 -45.94 -10.85
C ALA A 10 18.11 -45.05 -11.05
N LEU A 11 16.94 -45.65 -11.28
CA LEU A 11 15.68 -44.93 -11.51
C LEU A 11 14.89 -44.61 -10.23
N LEU A 12 15.35 -45.05 -9.06
CA LEU A 12 14.68 -44.77 -7.77
C LEU A 12 15.22 -43.51 -7.07
N ALA A 13 16.23 -42.84 -7.62
CA ALA A 13 16.82 -41.64 -7.02
C ALA A 13 16.19 -40.30 -7.49
N LEU A 14 15.15 -40.35 -8.35
CA LEU A 14 14.44 -39.15 -8.84
C LEU A 14 13.10 -38.91 -8.13
N SER A 15 13.01 -39.25 -6.84
CA SER A 15 11.83 -38.97 -6.03
C SER A 15 12.19 -38.17 -4.79
N CYS A 16 12.37 -36.87 -4.97
CA CYS A 16 11.94 -35.84 -4.03
C CYS A 16 11.79 -34.54 -4.82
N LYS A 17 10.56 -34.29 -5.27
CA LYS A 17 10.13 -32.91 -5.49
C LYS A 17 9.52 -32.54 -4.14
N ASP A 18 10.28 -31.82 -3.31
CA ASP A 18 9.71 -31.20 -2.13
C ASP A 18 8.51 -30.40 -2.61
N LYS A 19 7.32 -30.86 -2.21
CA LYS A 19 6.14 -30.02 -2.26
C LYS A 19 6.50 -28.93 -1.26
N ASN A 20 6.84 -27.74 -1.74
CA ASN A 20 6.75 -26.56 -0.92
C ASN A 20 5.32 -26.59 -0.38
N ASP A 21 5.15 -27.02 0.87
CA ASP A 21 3.99 -26.68 1.66
C ASP A 21 3.92 -25.17 1.55
N GLY A 22 2.96 -24.70 0.75
CA GLY A 22 2.86 -23.29 0.40
C GLY A 22 2.88 -22.51 1.70
N ILE A 23 3.89 -21.65 1.87
CA ILE A 23 3.93 -20.72 3.00
C ILE A 23 2.57 -20.02 2.96
N ILE A 24 1.76 -20.23 3.99
CA ILE A 24 0.48 -19.54 4.10
C ILE A 24 0.84 -18.10 4.42
N ILE A 25 0.81 -17.25 3.41
CA ILE A 25 1.01 -15.81 3.56
C ILE A 25 -0.32 -15.24 4.04
N TYR A 26 -0.41 -14.96 5.34
CA TYR A 26 -1.62 -14.37 5.95
C TYR A 26 -1.74 -12.87 5.66
N GLY A 27 -0.68 -12.25 5.15
CA GLY A 27 -0.66 -10.85 4.73
C GLY A 27 0.06 -9.91 5.70
N HIS A 28 0.49 -10.39 6.88
CA HIS A 28 1.13 -9.57 7.91
C HIS A 28 2.45 -8.93 7.46
N GLU A 29 3.11 -9.56 6.50
CA GLU A 29 4.37 -9.14 5.91
C GLU A 29 4.20 -7.93 4.97
N TYR A 30 3.00 -7.69 4.45
CA TYR A 30 2.71 -6.53 3.59
C TYR A 30 2.55 -5.23 4.37
N PHE A 31 2.53 -5.29 5.71
CA PHE A 31 2.56 -4.12 6.58
C PHE A 31 3.48 -4.40 7.78
N PRO A 32 4.81 -4.35 7.56
CA PRO A 32 5.75 -4.54 8.64
C PRO A 32 5.72 -3.33 9.59
N ILE A 33 5.83 -3.58 10.89
CA ILE A 33 5.75 -2.57 11.96
C ILE A 33 6.96 -2.68 12.91
N ASP A 34 8.04 -3.27 12.43
CA ASP A 34 9.29 -3.32 13.18
C ASP A 34 9.85 -1.89 13.27
N GLN A 35 10.18 -1.47 14.49
CA GLN A 35 10.73 -0.14 14.76
C GLN A 35 11.97 0.12 13.89
N GLY A 36 12.05 1.32 13.32
CA GLY A 36 13.11 1.76 12.41
C GLY A 36 12.85 1.48 10.94
N LYS A 37 11.87 0.63 10.58
CA LYS A 37 11.48 0.47 9.18
C LYS A 37 10.94 1.78 8.61
N TYR A 38 11.29 2.08 7.36
CA TYR A 38 10.82 3.28 6.69
C TYR A 38 10.55 3.08 5.21
N VAL A 39 9.71 3.96 4.66
CA VAL A 39 9.49 4.16 3.23
C VAL A 39 9.51 5.66 2.93
N SER A 40 10.22 6.06 1.88
CA SER A 40 10.23 7.43 1.35
C SER A 40 9.54 7.49 -0.01
N TYR A 41 8.71 8.51 -0.19
CA TYR A 41 7.86 8.70 -1.36
C TYR A 41 8.13 10.03 -2.04
N ASP A 42 8.12 10.02 -3.36
CA ASP A 42 7.89 11.20 -4.18
C ASP A 42 6.37 11.41 -4.22
N VAL A 43 5.95 12.63 -3.91
CA VAL A 43 4.54 13.02 -3.86
C VAL A 43 4.27 14.08 -4.92
N MET A 44 3.23 13.85 -5.70
CA MET A 44 2.68 14.79 -6.67
C MET A 44 1.24 15.10 -6.27
N ASP A 45 0.96 16.37 -6.00
CA ASP A 45 -0.32 16.89 -5.54
C ASP A 45 -0.81 17.92 -6.56
N ILE A 46 -1.92 17.62 -7.22
CA ILE A 46 -2.45 18.41 -8.34
C ILE A 46 -3.82 18.94 -7.96
N VAL A 47 -4.02 20.24 -8.15
CA VAL A 47 -5.31 20.90 -7.95
C VAL A 47 -5.77 21.52 -9.26
N HIS A 48 -6.99 21.17 -9.68
CA HIS A 48 -7.66 21.69 -10.87
C HIS A 48 -8.87 22.55 -10.50
N ASP A 49 -8.94 23.74 -11.09
CA ASP A 49 -10.10 24.63 -11.08
C ASP A 49 -10.06 25.49 -12.37
N ASP A 50 -10.51 24.90 -13.47
CA ASP A 50 -10.59 25.54 -14.80
C ASP A 50 -11.42 26.84 -14.79
N PRO A 51 -12.56 26.95 -14.07
CA PRO A 51 -13.28 28.22 -13.90
C PRO A 51 -12.42 29.38 -13.37
N SER A 52 -11.45 29.07 -12.52
CA SER A 52 -10.49 30.04 -11.97
C SER A 52 -9.15 30.05 -12.74
N ALA A 53 -9.02 29.27 -13.80
CA ALA A 53 -7.79 28.98 -14.54
C ALA A 53 -6.62 28.53 -13.64
N VAL A 54 -6.93 27.77 -12.59
CA VAL A 54 -5.95 27.20 -11.66
C VAL A 54 -5.70 25.75 -12.03
N HIS A 55 -4.45 25.46 -12.38
CA HIS A 55 -3.92 24.11 -12.49
C HIS A 55 -2.56 24.12 -11.82
N ASP A 56 -2.55 23.83 -10.52
CA ASP A 56 -1.34 23.85 -9.72
C ASP A 56 -0.84 22.43 -9.49
N THR A 57 0.48 22.29 -9.44
CA THR A 57 1.12 21.00 -9.18
C THR A 57 2.27 21.20 -8.23
N ASP A 58 2.09 20.66 -7.03
CA ASP A 58 3.10 20.63 -5.99
C ASP A 58 3.85 19.29 -6.01
N TYR A 59 5.17 19.39 -5.88
CA TYR A 59 6.06 18.24 -5.73
C TYR A 59 6.80 18.34 -4.41
N TYR A 60 6.72 17.28 -3.61
CA TYR A 60 7.43 17.17 -2.35
C TYR A 60 7.71 15.71 -2.04
N GLN A 61 8.47 15.47 -0.96
CA GLN A 61 8.78 14.12 -0.51
C GLN A 61 8.23 13.89 0.89
N ILE A 62 7.74 12.68 1.12
CA ILE A 62 7.29 12.21 2.43
C ILE A 62 8.16 11.02 2.84
N LYS A 63 8.56 10.95 4.11
CA LYS A 63 9.19 9.78 4.70
C LYS A 63 8.35 9.29 5.87
N GLU A 64 7.96 8.03 5.83
CA GLU A 64 7.19 7.38 6.89
C GLU A 64 8.12 6.41 7.63
N VAL A 65 8.26 6.56 8.94
CA VAL A 65 9.17 5.76 9.80
C VAL A 65 8.39 5.14 10.94
N ILE A 66 8.50 3.83 11.11
CA ILE A 66 7.93 3.12 12.26
C ILE A 66 8.74 3.46 13.51
N GLY A 67 8.07 4.06 14.47
CA GLY A 67 8.60 4.49 15.75
C GLY A 67 8.51 3.42 16.84
N GLU A 68 8.57 3.89 18.08
CA GLU A 68 8.45 3.07 19.28
C GLU A 68 7.05 2.50 19.48
N ILE A 69 6.99 1.45 20.31
CA ILE A 69 5.75 0.85 20.80
C ILE A 69 5.12 1.75 21.87
N GLU A 70 3.80 1.89 21.81
CA GLU A 70 2.96 2.55 22.80
C GLU A 70 1.81 1.63 23.21
N ILE A 71 1.40 1.69 24.48
CA ILE A 71 0.23 0.94 24.98
C ILE A 71 -0.98 1.86 24.91
N ASP A 72 -2.02 1.44 24.20
CA ASP A 72 -3.25 2.20 24.09
C ASP A 72 -4.11 2.14 25.37
N GLY A 73 -5.22 2.89 25.39
CA GLY A 73 -6.13 2.94 26.53
C GLY A 73 -6.84 1.62 26.85
N GLU A 74 -6.77 0.63 25.95
CA GLU A 74 -7.34 -0.70 26.10
C GLU A 74 -6.29 -1.73 26.57
N GLY A 75 -5.01 -1.33 26.60
CA GLY A 75 -3.90 -2.18 27.00
C GLY A 75 -3.22 -2.90 25.84
N ASP A 76 -3.56 -2.57 24.60
CA ASP A 76 -2.98 -3.19 23.40
C ASP A 76 -1.73 -2.43 22.94
N GLU A 77 -0.79 -3.17 22.33
CA GLU A 77 0.40 -2.59 21.71
C GLU A 77 0.06 -1.93 20.37
N THR A 78 0.58 -0.71 20.21
CA THR A 78 0.51 0.11 19.01
C THR A 78 1.90 0.66 18.70
N GLN A 79 2.12 1.17 17.49
CA GLN A 79 3.38 1.78 17.09
C GLN A 79 3.12 3.20 16.61
N LYS A 80 4.06 4.11 16.88
CA LYS A 80 4.04 5.41 16.20
C LYS A 80 4.48 5.25 14.75
N LEU A 81 3.90 6.08 13.89
CA LEU A 81 4.33 6.26 12.51
C LEU A 81 4.67 7.72 12.33
N TYR A 82 5.97 8.02 12.33
CA TYR A 82 6.47 9.37 12.12
C TYR A 82 6.44 9.68 10.63
N ARG A 83 5.77 10.78 10.27
CA ARG A 83 5.74 11.29 8.89
C ARG A 83 6.57 12.55 8.82
N TYR A 84 7.60 12.53 8.00
CA TYR A 84 8.44 13.67 7.70
C TYR A 84 8.15 14.19 6.30
N ILE A 85 8.37 15.48 6.08
CA ILE A 85 8.21 16.15 4.79
C ILE A 85 9.44 16.96 4.43
N ARG A 86 9.77 17.03 3.14
CA ARG A 86 10.72 18.00 2.58
C ARG A 86 10.31 18.41 1.18
N GLN A 87 10.62 19.64 0.79
CA GLN A 87 10.25 20.20 -0.52
C GLN A 87 11.22 19.81 -1.65
N ALA A 88 12.44 19.39 -1.30
CA ALA A 88 13.44 18.92 -2.25
C ALA A 88 14.41 17.95 -1.57
N ASP A 89 15.07 17.11 -2.36
CA ASP A 89 16.03 16.11 -1.88
C ASP A 89 17.26 16.70 -1.17
N THR A 90 17.60 17.95 -1.49
CA THR A 90 18.69 18.72 -0.84
C THR A 90 18.31 19.31 0.52
N LEU A 91 17.02 19.34 0.87
CA LEU A 91 16.54 19.94 2.12
C LEU A 91 16.45 18.89 3.23
N SER A 92 16.54 19.37 4.47
CA SER A 92 16.34 18.54 5.65
C SER A 92 14.86 18.14 5.81
N TRP A 93 14.65 16.93 6.33
CA TRP A 93 13.33 16.45 6.75
C TRP A 93 12.79 17.27 7.92
N GLY A 94 11.55 17.74 7.81
CA GLY A 94 10.77 18.31 8.91
C GLY A 94 9.69 17.33 9.34
N LEU A 95 9.41 17.22 10.65
CA LEU A 95 8.28 16.42 11.12
C LEU A 95 6.98 17.07 10.65
N LYS A 96 6.13 16.28 9.97
CA LYS A 96 4.80 16.69 9.49
C LYS A 96 3.75 16.24 10.50
N ASP A 97 3.59 14.92 10.63
CA ASP A 97 2.55 14.28 11.44
C ASP A 97 3.12 13.09 12.22
N VAL A 98 2.40 12.69 13.27
CA VAL A 98 2.63 11.42 13.95
C VAL A 98 1.32 10.66 13.95
N TRP A 99 1.28 9.54 13.25
CA TRP A 99 0.14 8.64 13.21
C TRP A 99 0.37 7.45 14.16
N ILE A 100 -0.68 6.68 14.41
CA ILE A 100 -0.64 5.49 15.25
C ILE A 100 -1.04 4.28 14.41
N VAL A 101 -0.24 3.21 14.46
CA VAL A 101 -0.51 1.94 13.80
C VAL A 101 -0.86 0.90 14.85
N LYS A 102 -1.96 0.17 14.65
CA LYS A 102 -2.31 -1.01 15.44
C LYS A 102 -2.42 -2.19 14.49
N LYS A 103 -1.50 -3.15 14.59
CA LYS A 103 -1.55 -4.39 13.81
C LYS A 103 -2.12 -5.52 14.68
N THR A 104 -3.31 -5.98 14.32
CA THR A 104 -3.98 -7.09 14.99
C THR A 104 -3.72 -8.41 14.25
N THR A 105 -4.34 -9.50 14.69
CA THR A 105 -4.34 -10.77 13.93
C THR A 105 -5.20 -10.71 12.68
N ARG A 106 -6.07 -9.70 12.54
CA ARG A 106 -7.08 -9.61 11.46
C ARG A 106 -6.93 -8.38 10.57
N SER A 107 -6.24 -7.34 11.02
CA SER A 107 -6.21 -6.06 10.33
C SER A 107 -4.98 -5.24 10.68
N VAL A 108 -4.70 -4.27 9.81
CA VAL A 108 -3.88 -3.10 10.13
C VAL A 108 -4.81 -1.90 10.24
N GLU A 109 -4.74 -1.23 11.37
CA GLU A 109 -5.48 -0.01 11.63
C GLU A 109 -4.49 1.14 11.75
N VAL A 110 -4.80 2.26 11.10
CA VAL A 110 -3.98 3.47 11.19
C VAL A 110 -4.88 4.63 11.62
N VAL A 111 -4.45 5.35 12.66
CA VAL A 111 -5.07 6.61 13.07
C VAL A 111 -4.36 7.73 12.35
N GLU A 112 -4.97 8.22 11.28
CA GLU A 112 -4.53 9.35 10.47
C GLU A 112 -5.54 10.50 10.64
N GLU A 113 -5.08 11.73 10.87
CA GLU A 113 -5.97 12.90 11.01
C GLU A 113 -7.17 12.72 11.97
N ASN A 114 -6.95 12.04 13.10
CA ASN A 114 -7.97 11.65 14.09
C ASN A 114 -9.07 10.69 13.56
N GLN A 115 -8.85 10.04 12.41
CA GLN A 115 -9.70 8.99 11.87
C GLN A 115 -8.98 7.66 11.93
N ARG A 116 -9.56 6.67 12.61
CA ARG A 116 -9.06 5.29 12.59
C ARG A 116 -9.58 4.61 11.32
N LYS A 117 -8.67 4.22 10.43
CA LYS A 117 -9.00 3.51 9.19
C LYS A 117 -8.39 2.12 9.17
N ILE A 118 -9.10 1.17 8.58
CA ILE A 118 -8.62 -0.19 8.33
C ILE A 118 -7.87 -0.17 6.99
N LYS A 119 -6.53 -0.10 7.04
CA LYS A 119 -5.68 -0.06 5.85
C LYS A 119 -5.58 -1.41 5.14
N MET A 120 -5.62 -2.50 5.91
CA MET A 120 -5.57 -3.86 5.36
C MET A 120 -6.38 -4.81 6.24
N ALA A 121 -7.09 -5.76 5.61
CA ALA A 121 -7.66 -6.93 6.26
C ALA A 121 -6.82 -8.18 5.96
N PHE A 122 -6.37 -8.91 6.97
CA PHE A 122 -5.57 -10.12 6.80
C PHE A 122 -6.40 -11.33 6.39
N SER A 123 -5.73 -12.36 5.87
CA SER A 123 -6.31 -13.39 5.00
C SER A 123 -6.60 -12.87 3.60
N ILE A 124 -5.56 -12.31 2.96
CA ILE A 124 -5.64 -11.68 1.64
C ILE A 124 -6.20 -12.66 0.60
N SER A 125 -7.33 -12.30 -0.01
CA SER A 125 -7.99 -13.05 -1.07
C SER A 125 -8.90 -12.16 -1.92
N TYR A 126 -9.28 -12.62 -3.11
CA TYR A 126 -10.17 -11.89 -4.03
C TYR A 126 -11.63 -11.80 -3.57
N ASP A 127 -12.05 -12.65 -2.63
CA ASP A 127 -13.39 -12.68 -2.05
C ASP A 127 -13.48 -11.92 -0.72
N GLN A 128 -12.38 -11.33 -0.27
CA GLN A 128 -12.35 -10.52 0.95
C GLN A 128 -12.75 -9.07 0.64
N TYR A 129 -13.78 -8.61 1.35
CA TYR A 129 -14.22 -7.22 1.38
C TYR A 129 -14.27 -6.74 2.83
N TRP A 130 -14.03 -5.45 3.05
CA TRP A 130 -14.20 -4.82 4.36
C TRP A 130 -14.58 -3.35 4.20
N ASP A 131 -15.11 -2.77 5.27
CA ASP A 131 -15.32 -1.34 5.35
C ASP A 131 -14.04 -0.67 5.86
N CYS A 132 -13.32 0.06 5.01
CA CYS A 132 -12.12 0.81 5.36
C CYS A 132 -12.39 1.87 6.45
N ASN A 133 -13.63 2.37 6.51
CA ASN A 133 -14.09 3.34 7.51
C ASN A 133 -14.87 2.69 8.66
N GLY A 134 -14.90 1.36 8.75
CA GLY A 134 -15.69 0.63 9.75
C GLY A 134 -15.32 0.86 11.22
N LEU A 135 -14.24 1.62 11.48
CA LEU A 135 -13.77 2.01 12.82
C LEU A 135 -13.83 3.54 13.06
N ASN A 136 -14.51 4.29 12.20
CA ASN A 136 -14.71 5.73 12.34
C ASN A 136 -16.15 6.15 11.98
N ASN A 137 -16.42 7.46 11.90
CA ASN A 137 -17.77 8.01 11.66
C ASN A 137 -17.97 8.55 10.22
N LEU A 138 -17.07 8.21 9.30
CA LEU A 138 -17.20 8.55 7.88
C LEU A 138 -18.21 7.58 7.22
N ASP A 139 -18.60 7.91 5.99
CA ASP A 139 -19.40 6.99 5.18
C ASP A 139 -18.64 5.68 4.92
N ALA A 140 -19.39 4.58 4.86
CA ALA A 140 -18.84 3.26 4.64
C ALA A 140 -18.10 3.22 3.29
N GLU A 141 -16.87 2.74 3.31
CA GLU A 141 -15.99 2.68 2.15
C GLU A 141 -15.60 1.21 1.93
N GLN A 142 -16.20 0.58 0.92
CA GLN A 142 -15.99 -0.83 0.66
C GLN A 142 -14.66 -1.07 -0.05
N CYS A 143 -13.69 -1.59 0.69
CA CYS A 143 -12.38 -1.97 0.19
C CYS A 143 -12.29 -3.45 -0.15
N TYR A 144 -11.42 -3.78 -1.11
CA TYR A 144 -11.14 -5.15 -1.53
C TYR A 144 -9.73 -5.28 -2.11
N TYR A 145 -9.28 -6.52 -2.31
CA TYR A 145 -7.98 -6.78 -2.91
C TYR A 145 -8.05 -7.01 -4.42
N SER A 146 -7.10 -6.42 -5.16
CA SER A 146 -6.80 -6.75 -6.55
C SER A 146 -5.31 -7.07 -6.70
N ASN A 147 -4.91 -7.62 -7.86
CA ASN A 147 -3.52 -7.92 -8.22
C ASN A 147 -2.69 -8.57 -7.09
N ILE A 148 -3.23 -9.66 -6.52
CA ILE A 148 -2.68 -10.30 -5.33
C ILE A 148 -1.44 -11.14 -5.67
N TYR A 149 -0.34 -10.91 -4.95
CA TYR A 149 0.91 -11.66 -5.02
C TYR A 149 1.58 -11.60 -6.38
N LEU A 150 1.46 -10.46 -7.05
CA LEU A 150 2.08 -10.21 -8.35
C LEU A 150 3.30 -9.31 -8.21
N PRO A 151 4.34 -9.52 -9.02
CA PRO A 151 5.45 -8.59 -9.07
C PRO A 151 5.01 -7.26 -9.70
N ILE A 152 5.65 -6.17 -9.28
CA ILE A 152 5.37 -4.82 -9.80
C ILE A 152 6.66 -3.98 -9.78
N SER A 153 6.73 -2.99 -10.67
CA SER A 153 7.78 -1.96 -10.66
C SER A 153 7.16 -0.60 -10.35
N VAL A 154 7.63 0.06 -9.30
CA VAL A 154 7.15 1.39 -8.85
C VAL A 154 8.35 2.26 -8.51
N GLY A 155 8.38 3.51 -8.99
CA GLY A 155 9.47 4.45 -8.68
C GLY A 155 10.86 4.02 -9.17
N GLY A 156 10.92 3.15 -10.19
CA GLY A 156 12.18 2.57 -10.67
C GLY A 156 12.74 1.44 -9.81
N LEU A 157 11.98 0.99 -8.80
CA LEU A 157 12.29 -0.17 -7.97
C LEU A 157 11.40 -1.36 -8.37
N ASP A 158 11.98 -2.55 -8.33
CA ASP A 158 11.27 -3.81 -8.59
C ASP A 158 10.90 -4.50 -7.28
N TYR A 159 9.66 -5.00 -7.22
CA TYR A 159 9.10 -5.70 -6.07
C TYR A 159 8.62 -7.09 -6.52
N ASP A 160 9.12 -8.14 -5.88
CA ASP A 160 8.84 -9.53 -6.26
C ASP A 160 7.37 -9.93 -6.03
N SER A 161 6.72 -9.31 -5.05
CA SER A 161 5.34 -9.60 -4.67
C SER A 161 4.67 -8.38 -4.06
N SER A 162 3.49 -8.06 -4.56
CA SER A 162 2.65 -6.95 -4.13
C SER A 162 1.18 -7.35 -4.05
N VAL A 163 0.40 -6.53 -3.36
CA VAL A 163 -1.07 -6.59 -3.31
C VAL A 163 -1.62 -5.18 -3.46
N VAL A 164 -2.77 -5.06 -4.12
CA VAL A 164 -3.46 -3.78 -4.27
C VAL A 164 -4.70 -3.78 -3.38
N VAL A 165 -4.83 -2.75 -2.54
CA VAL A 165 -6.05 -2.44 -1.81
C VAL A 165 -6.81 -1.42 -2.65
N GLU A 166 -7.94 -1.84 -3.19
CA GLU A 166 -8.85 -1.01 -3.97
C GLU A 166 -9.82 -0.31 -3.03
N HIS A 167 -9.97 1.00 -3.20
CA HIS A 167 -10.89 1.85 -2.44
C HIS A 167 -12.04 2.35 -3.30
N GLU A 168 -11.71 2.88 -4.49
CA GLU A 168 -12.68 3.46 -5.43
C GLU A 168 -12.22 3.24 -6.88
N ASP A 169 -13.14 2.85 -7.74
CA ASP A 169 -12.92 2.68 -9.18
C ASP A 169 -14.19 3.02 -9.95
N PHE A 170 -14.38 4.32 -10.16
CA PHE A 170 -15.53 4.85 -10.83
C PHE A 170 -15.12 5.85 -11.90
N THR A 171 -15.76 5.75 -13.07
CA THR A 171 -15.58 6.70 -14.16
C THR A 171 -16.92 6.89 -14.88
N SER A 172 -17.30 8.15 -15.04
CA SER A 172 -18.47 8.57 -15.80
C SER A 172 -18.07 9.49 -16.95
N TYR A 173 -19.07 10.09 -17.61
CA TYR A 173 -18.82 11.10 -18.65
C TYR A 173 -18.37 12.45 -18.07
N ILE A 174 -18.55 12.66 -16.76
CA ILE A 174 -18.30 13.93 -16.08
C ILE A 174 -17.37 13.82 -14.88
N GLU A 175 -17.02 12.62 -14.42
CA GLU A 175 -16.15 12.46 -13.25
C GLU A 175 -15.31 11.18 -13.31
N VAL A 176 -14.16 11.20 -12.63
CA VAL A 176 -13.30 10.05 -12.35
C VAL A 176 -13.00 10.04 -10.86
N LEU A 177 -13.41 8.97 -10.19
CA LEU A 177 -13.07 8.69 -8.81
C LEU A 177 -12.21 7.43 -8.80
N ARG A 178 -10.92 7.56 -8.47
CA ARG A 178 -9.99 6.43 -8.44
C ARG A 178 -9.12 6.53 -7.22
N SER A 179 -9.25 5.55 -6.31
CA SER A 179 -8.46 5.48 -5.11
C SER A 179 -7.96 4.05 -4.88
N TYR A 180 -6.65 3.89 -4.71
CA TYR A 180 -6.03 2.60 -4.37
C TYR A 180 -4.67 2.78 -3.72
N GLU A 181 -4.26 1.77 -2.96
CA GLU A 181 -2.93 1.67 -2.34
C GLU A 181 -2.28 0.35 -2.75
N VAL A 182 -0.98 0.36 -3.05
CA VAL A 182 -0.20 -0.84 -3.39
C VAL A 182 0.77 -1.12 -2.26
N TYR A 183 0.79 -2.37 -1.80
CA TYR A 183 1.64 -2.84 -0.71
C TYR A 183 2.61 -3.90 -1.21
N ALA A 184 3.90 -3.77 -0.90
CA ALA A 184 4.92 -4.77 -1.19
C ALA A 184 5.29 -5.59 0.03
N LEU A 185 5.66 -6.85 -0.23
CA LEU A 185 6.09 -7.80 0.79
C LEU A 185 7.31 -7.27 1.56
N ASN A 186 7.24 -7.29 2.90
CA ASN A 186 8.26 -6.86 3.86
C ASN A 186 8.63 -5.36 3.85
N ILE A 187 7.89 -4.54 3.09
CA ILE A 187 8.17 -3.12 2.89
C ILE A 187 7.01 -2.27 3.42
N GLY A 188 5.77 -2.58 3.06
CA GLY A 188 4.62 -1.72 3.35
C GLY A 188 4.05 -1.11 2.07
N LYS A 189 3.38 0.03 2.22
CA LYS A 189 2.82 0.80 1.11
C LYS A 189 3.97 1.29 0.21
N ILE A 190 3.86 1.04 -1.09
CA ILE A 190 4.83 1.48 -2.12
C ILE A 190 4.22 2.49 -3.09
N GLN A 191 2.89 2.52 -3.20
CA GLN A 191 2.16 3.45 -4.05
C GLN A 191 0.83 3.79 -3.41
N SER A 192 0.38 5.02 -3.60
CA SER A 192 -0.99 5.43 -3.33
C SER A 192 -1.43 6.38 -4.43
N VAL A 193 -2.65 6.19 -4.91
CA VAL A 193 -3.28 7.05 -5.90
C VAL A 193 -4.63 7.45 -5.36
N ASN A 194 -4.92 8.75 -5.39
CA ASN A 194 -6.24 9.29 -5.14
C ASN A 194 -6.54 10.31 -6.23
N ARG A 195 -7.64 10.11 -6.97
CA ARG A 195 -8.12 11.00 -8.01
C ARG A 195 -9.59 11.23 -7.75
N ASP A 196 -9.96 12.47 -7.54
CA ASP A 196 -11.34 12.93 -7.42
C ASP A 196 -11.45 14.15 -8.32
N ILE A 197 -11.84 13.90 -9.57
CA ILE A 197 -11.83 14.91 -10.63
C ILE A 197 -13.13 14.91 -11.43
N GLU A 198 -13.62 16.10 -11.74
CA GLU A 198 -14.62 16.36 -12.75
C GLU A 198 -13.93 16.51 -14.12
N ILE A 199 -14.45 15.84 -15.13
CA ILE A 199 -13.90 15.81 -16.49
C ILE A 199 -14.92 16.29 -17.51
N SER A 200 -14.42 16.78 -18.64
CA SER A 200 -15.25 17.24 -19.75
C SER A 200 -15.42 16.13 -20.79
N ASN A 201 -16.67 15.84 -21.12
CA ASN A 201 -17.03 14.99 -22.26
C ASN A 201 -16.44 13.56 -22.25
N GLY A 202 -16.21 12.98 -21.08
CA GLY A 202 -15.60 11.66 -20.93
C GLY A 202 -14.11 11.60 -21.31
N ASP A 203 -13.47 12.74 -21.56
CA ASP A 203 -12.01 12.80 -21.76
C ASP A 203 -11.33 12.93 -20.39
N THR A 204 -10.66 11.86 -19.95
CA THR A 204 -10.01 11.81 -18.63
C THR A 204 -8.76 12.71 -18.54
N LEU A 205 -8.37 13.35 -19.64
CA LEU A 205 -7.28 14.32 -19.70
C LEU A 205 -7.80 15.77 -19.73
N ASP A 206 -9.10 15.98 -20.00
CA ASP A 206 -9.75 17.29 -19.99
C ASP A 206 -10.39 17.53 -18.62
N VAL A 207 -9.53 17.76 -17.62
CA VAL A 207 -9.93 17.93 -16.22
C VAL A 207 -10.49 19.34 -15.98
N TYR A 208 -11.77 19.41 -15.63
CA TYR A 208 -12.46 20.67 -15.34
C TYR A 208 -12.21 21.13 -13.90
N LYS A 209 -12.23 20.22 -12.93
CA LYS A 209 -12.06 20.53 -11.51
C LYS A 209 -11.63 19.30 -10.72
N GLY A 210 -11.01 19.48 -9.56
CA GLY A 210 -10.78 18.41 -8.59
C GLY A 210 -9.35 18.33 -8.12
N THR A 211 -9.00 17.20 -7.50
CA THR A 211 -7.66 16.96 -6.96
C THR A 211 -7.13 15.60 -7.32
N GLU A 212 -5.83 15.51 -7.56
CA GLU A 212 -5.12 14.26 -7.77
C GLU A 212 -3.89 14.20 -6.87
N LEU A 213 -3.73 13.12 -6.13
CA LEU A 213 -2.64 12.92 -5.19
C LEU A 213 -1.99 11.56 -5.41
N PHE A 214 -0.68 11.58 -5.64
CA PHE A 214 0.09 10.39 -5.96
C PHE A 214 1.27 10.28 -5.01
N TYR A 215 1.46 9.09 -4.42
CA TYR A 215 2.66 8.71 -3.67
C TYR A 215 3.35 7.59 -4.44
N THR A 216 4.65 7.76 -4.70
CA THR A 216 5.48 6.75 -5.37
C THR A 216 6.73 6.51 -4.53
N ALA A 217 6.89 5.30 -3.99
CA ALA A 217 8.07 4.97 -3.20
C ALA A 217 9.34 4.98 -4.07
N PHE A 218 10.38 5.67 -3.59
CA PHE A 218 11.70 5.71 -4.25
C PHE A 218 12.83 5.16 -3.35
N ASP A 219 12.56 4.94 -2.07
CA ASP A 219 13.53 4.42 -1.11
C ASP A 219 12.82 3.75 0.07
N TYR A 220 13.41 2.70 0.64
CA TYR A 220 12.90 2.00 1.80
C TYR A 220 14.02 1.25 2.53
N GLY A 221 13.83 0.98 3.81
CA GLY A 221 14.83 0.24 4.57
C GLY A 221 14.56 0.20 6.05
N THR A 222 15.65 0.19 6.82
CA THR A 222 15.63 0.24 8.28
C THR A 222 16.72 1.21 8.72
N GLU A 223 16.39 2.13 9.63
CA GLU A 223 17.34 3.11 10.21
C GLU A 223 18.34 2.48 11.19
#